data_AF-A0A7L2JDT1-F1
#
_entry.id   AF-A0A7L2JDT1-F1
#
_cell.length_a   1.000
_cell.length_b   1.000
_cell.length_c   1.000
_cell.angle_alpha   90.00
_cell.angle_beta   90.00
_cell.angle_gamma   90.00
#
_symmetry.space_group_name_H-M   'P 1'
#
loop_
_entity.id
_entity.type
_entity.pdbx_description
1 polymer ?
#
loop_
_entity_poly.entity_id
_entity_poly.type
_entity_poly.pdbx_seq_one_letter_code
_entity_poly.pdbx_strand_id
1 'polypeptide(L)'
;SLASTAITCFTRGLDLRKGTEDVLCPANCPLWQFYVFGDGVYASLSSVCGAAIHSGVITNTGGAVRVQTLPGQENYPAVNANGIQSQVLSRWASSFSVTAGAKNTALEAVGRSVSTARPSTGKRPKKTVDKKAGNKDCKADIAFLIDGSYNIGQRRFNLQKNFIGKVAVMLGIGIEGPHVGVVQASEHPKIEFYLKNFTAAKEVLFAIKELGFRGGNSNTGKALKYTAQKFFSLENGARKGIPKIIVVFLDGWPSDDLEEAGIVAREFGVNVFIVSVAKPTTEELGMVQDIGFVDKAVCRNNGFFSYQMPTWFGTTKYVKPLVQKLCSHEQMLCSKTCYNSVNIGFLIDGSSSVGESNFRLVLEFVSNVAKAFEISDIGSKVAAVQFTYDQRTEFSFTDYITKDKVLSAIRNIRYMSGGTATGDAISFTTRNVFGPVKDGPNKNFLIVLTDGQSYDDVRGPAAAAQKAGITVFSVGVAWAPLDDLKDMASEPRESHTFFTREFTGLEQMAPDIIRGICRDFLDSKQ
;
A
#
# COMPACT_ATOMS: atom_id res chain seq x y z
N SER A 1 -33.87 8.70 -45.45
CA SER A 1 -33.47 9.72 -44.46
C SER A 1 -32.26 9.20 -43.72
N LEU A 2 -31.18 9.97 -43.62
CA LEU A 2 -30.06 9.61 -42.74
C LEU A 2 -30.53 9.85 -41.30
N ALA A 3 -30.61 8.78 -40.50
CA ALA A 3 -30.99 8.87 -39.10
C ALA A 3 -29.89 9.61 -38.33
N SER A 4 -30.28 10.56 -37.47
CA SER A 4 -29.31 11.29 -36.63
C SER A 4 -28.68 10.36 -35.59
N THR A 5 -27.35 10.38 -35.48
CA THR A 5 -26.61 9.56 -34.50
C THR A 5 -26.79 10.17 -33.10
N ALA A 6 -27.32 9.40 -32.14
CA ALA A 6 -27.37 9.86 -30.74
C ALA A 6 -25.96 9.96 -30.15
N ILE A 7 -25.63 11.11 -29.57
CA ILE A 7 -24.32 11.40 -28.97
C ILE A 7 -24.45 11.72 -27.48
N THR A 8 -23.32 11.84 -26.79
CA THR A 8 -23.28 12.27 -25.39
C THR A 8 -23.00 13.76 -25.31
N CYS A 9 -23.30 14.40 -24.17
CA CYS A 9 -22.93 15.80 -23.89
C CYS A 9 -21.43 16.09 -24.11
N PHE A 10 -20.58 15.07 -24.00
CA PHE A 10 -19.12 15.20 -24.06
C PHE A 10 -18.52 14.70 -25.37
N THR A 11 -19.34 14.27 -26.33
CA THR A 11 -18.87 13.88 -27.66
C THR A 11 -18.25 15.09 -28.34
N ARG A 12 -16.99 14.98 -28.76
CA ARG A 12 -16.23 16.06 -29.40
C ARG A 12 -16.29 15.94 -30.92
N GLY A 13 -15.97 17.04 -31.61
CA GLY A 13 -15.89 17.03 -33.07
C GLY A 13 -14.91 15.98 -33.62
N LEU A 14 -13.85 15.66 -32.88
CA LEU A 14 -12.86 14.64 -33.26
C LEU A 14 -13.35 13.20 -33.06
N ASP A 15 -14.40 13.00 -32.28
CA ASP A 15 -14.99 11.68 -32.05
C ASP A 15 -15.98 11.30 -33.19
N LEU A 16 -16.30 12.26 -34.07
CA LEU A 16 -17.17 12.07 -35.23
C LEU A 16 -16.38 11.68 -36.47
N ARG A 17 -17.06 11.07 -37.45
CA ARG A 17 -16.43 10.70 -38.73
C ARG A 17 -16.13 11.97 -39.55
N LYS A 18 -15.07 11.94 -40.38
CA LYS A 18 -14.76 13.04 -41.30
C LYS A 18 -15.91 13.25 -42.30
N GLY A 19 -16.37 14.49 -42.46
CA GLY A 19 -17.45 14.85 -43.37
C GLY A 19 -18.56 15.68 -42.71
N THR A 20 -19.80 15.50 -43.18
CA THR A 20 -21.00 16.10 -42.58
C THR A 20 -21.83 15.01 -41.91
N GLU A 21 -22.17 15.19 -40.65
CA GLU A 21 -22.93 14.22 -39.85
C GLU A 21 -24.07 14.91 -39.08
N ASP A 22 -25.25 14.30 -39.08
CA ASP A 22 -26.38 14.74 -38.24
C ASP A 22 -26.34 13.96 -36.93
N VAL A 23 -26.25 14.67 -35.81
CA VAL A 23 -26.18 14.09 -34.45
C VAL A 23 -27.34 14.59 -33.60
N LEU A 24 -27.69 13.83 -32.55
CA LEU A 24 -28.72 14.20 -31.60
C LEU A 24 -28.12 14.40 -30.21
N CYS A 25 -28.13 15.65 -29.74
CA CYS A 25 -27.69 16.03 -28.40
C CYS A 25 -28.78 15.75 -27.36
N PRO A 26 -28.44 15.13 -26.20
CA PRO A 26 -29.39 14.88 -25.14
C PRO A 26 -29.77 16.17 -24.39
N ALA A 27 -30.91 16.13 -23.70
CA ALA A 27 -31.33 17.21 -22.80
C ALA A 27 -30.52 17.23 -21.50
N ASN A 28 -30.49 18.39 -20.84
CA ASN A 28 -29.92 18.62 -19.50
C ASN A 28 -28.40 18.32 -19.41
N CYS A 29 -27.64 18.77 -20.39
CA CYS A 29 -26.18 18.67 -20.31
C CYS A 29 -25.61 19.61 -19.23
N PRO A 30 -24.57 19.18 -18.49
CA PRO A 30 -23.94 20.01 -17.47
C PRO A 30 -23.07 21.10 -18.12
N LEU A 31 -23.63 22.30 -18.28
CA LEU A 31 -23.02 23.41 -19.02
C LEU A 31 -21.61 23.77 -18.55
N TRP A 32 -21.33 23.67 -17.24
CA TRP A 32 -20.01 23.98 -16.64
C TRP A 32 -18.92 22.95 -16.94
N GLN A 33 -19.26 21.83 -17.59
CA GLN A 33 -18.30 20.78 -17.93
C GLN A 33 -17.94 20.78 -19.43
N PHE A 34 -18.54 21.67 -20.23
CA PHE A 34 -18.21 21.75 -21.64
C PHE A 34 -16.86 22.40 -21.87
N TYR A 35 -16.05 21.75 -22.69
CA TYR A 35 -14.90 22.38 -23.32
C TYR A 35 -15.35 22.85 -24.70
N VAL A 36 -15.40 24.17 -24.90
CA VAL A 36 -15.69 24.81 -26.18
C VAL A 36 -14.52 25.73 -26.50
N PHE A 37 -13.86 25.51 -27.63
CA PHE A 37 -12.73 26.32 -28.08
C PHE A 37 -13.06 26.94 -29.43
N GLY A 38 -13.16 28.26 -29.47
CA GLY A 38 -13.55 29.02 -30.66
C GLY A 38 -14.96 29.61 -30.61
N ASP A 39 -15.32 30.24 -31.71
CA ASP A 39 -16.61 30.90 -31.91
C ASP A 39 -17.01 30.74 -33.39
N GLY A 40 -18.21 30.21 -33.65
CA GLY A 40 -18.69 29.82 -34.98
C GLY A 40 -17.97 28.59 -35.58
N VAL A 41 -16.63 28.65 -35.67
CA VAL A 41 -15.75 27.54 -35.99
C VAL A 41 -15.06 27.08 -34.70
N TYR A 42 -15.29 25.82 -34.35
CA TYR A 42 -14.82 25.24 -33.09
C TYR A 42 -13.69 24.25 -33.36
N ALA A 43 -12.65 24.25 -32.53
CA ALA A 43 -11.62 23.23 -32.61
C ALA A 43 -12.25 21.85 -32.41
N SER A 44 -11.79 20.82 -33.11
CA SER A 44 -12.36 19.46 -33.02
C SER A 44 -12.30 18.83 -31.61
N LEU A 45 -11.51 19.41 -30.70
CA LEU A 45 -11.49 19.07 -29.27
C LEU A 45 -12.75 19.54 -28.51
N SER A 46 -13.53 20.46 -29.07
CA SER A 46 -14.72 21.02 -28.45
C SER A 46 -15.88 20.01 -28.39
N SER A 47 -16.66 20.06 -27.30
CA SER A 47 -17.95 19.35 -27.22
C SER A 47 -18.88 19.83 -28.33
N VAL A 48 -19.47 18.91 -29.08
CA VAL A 48 -20.42 19.21 -30.15
C VAL A 48 -21.68 19.84 -29.59
N CYS A 49 -22.23 19.30 -28.49
CA CYS A 49 -23.42 19.84 -27.84
C CYS A 49 -23.13 21.18 -27.15
N GLY A 50 -21.95 21.33 -26.54
CA GLY A 50 -21.49 22.60 -25.99
C GLY A 50 -21.33 23.67 -27.07
N ALA A 51 -20.71 23.34 -28.20
CA ALA A 51 -20.56 24.22 -29.34
C ALA A 51 -21.92 24.60 -29.96
N ALA A 52 -22.87 23.67 -30.02
CA ALA A 52 -24.22 23.91 -30.53
C ALA A 52 -25.09 24.77 -29.60
N ILE A 53 -24.89 24.69 -28.28
CA ILE A 53 -25.51 25.61 -27.32
C ILE A 53 -24.82 26.97 -27.41
N HIS A 54 -23.48 27.00 -27.44
CA HIS A 54 -22.69 28.23 -27.56
C HIS A 54 -23.05 29.02 -28.82
N SER A 55 -23.22 28.36 -29.97
CA SER A 55 -23.67 28.97 -31.22
C SER A 55 -25.17 29.30 -31.29
N GLY A 56 -25.96 28.90 -30.29
CA GLY A 56 -27.41 29.10 -30.27
C GLY A 56 -28.20 28.19 -31.22
N VAL A 57 -27.58 27.13 -31.76
CA VAL A 57 -28.24 26.14 -32.64
C VAL A 57 -29.24 25.28 -31.86
N ILE A 58 -28.93 24.95 -30.60
CA ILE A 58 -29.83 24.28 -29.67
C ILE A 58 -29.79 24.98 -28.30
N THR A 59 -30.75 24.66 -27.42
CA THR A 59 -30.69 25.04 -26.01
C THR A 59 -30.31 23.82 -25.16
N ASN A 60 -30.25 23.97 -23.84
CA ASN A 60 -30.00 22.84 -22.94
C ASN A 60 -31.12 21.78 -22.92
N THR A 61 -32.21 21.96 -23.68
CA THR A 61 -33.21 20.91 -23.94
C THR A 61 -32.72 19.83 -24.91
N GLY A 62 -31.52 19.98 -25.48
CA GLY A 62 -31.01 19.07 -26.51
C GLY A 62 -31.66 19.31 -27.87
N GLY A 63 -31.29 18.50 -28.86
CA GLY A 63 -31.82 18.63 -30.22
C GLY A 63 -30.89 18.10 -31.30
N ALA A 64 -31.40 18.09 -32.53
CA ALA A 64 -30.65 17.65 -33.71
C ALA A 64 -29.67 18.75 -34.16
N VAL A 65 -28.41 18.38 -34.33
CA VAL A 65 -27.31 19.25 -34.74
C VAL A 65 -26.65 18.65 -35.97
N ARG A 66 -26.45 19.45 -37.01
CA ARG A 66 -25.62 19.09 -38.16
C ARG A 66 -24.20 19.59 -37.93
N VAL A 67 -23.25 18.68 -37.94
CA VAL A 67 -21.82 18.98 -37.77
C VAL A 67 -21.12 18.86 -39.11
N GLN A 68 -20.34 19.87 -39.47
CA GLN A 68 -19.49 19.86 -40.66
C GLN A 68 -18.02 19.97 -40.25
N THR A 69 -17.21 18.96 -40.55
CA THR A 69 -15.77 19.01 -40.28
C THR A 69 -15.06 19.98 -41.22
N LEU A 70 -14.13 20.76 -40.69
CA LEU A 70 -13.36 21.78 -41.40
C LEU A 70 -11.85 21.59 -41.13
N PRO A 71 -10.96 22.15 -41.97
CA PRO A 71 -9.54 22.24 -41.66
C PRO A 71 -9.28 22.96 -40.32
N GLY A 72 -8.15 22.66 -39.70
CA GLY A 72 -7.69 23.34 -38.49
C GLY A 72 -7.41 24.83 -38.71
N GLN A 73 -7.52 25.62 -37.64
CA GLN A 73 -7.16 27.05 -37.64
C GLN A 73 -5.97 27.30 -36.72
N GLU A 74 -5.25 28.41 -36.97
CA GLU A 74 -4.11 28.82 -36.14
C GLU A 74 -4.53 29.46 -34.82
N ASN A 75 -5.74 30.02 -34.74
CA ASN A 75 -6.26 30.67 -33.54
C ASN A 75 -7.77 30.44 -33.39
N TYR A 76 -8.21 30.05 -32.20
CA TYR A 76 -9.62 29.97 -31.82
C TYR A 76 -9.89 31.00 -30.71
N PRO A 77 -10.77 32.00 -30.95
CA PRO A 77 -11.04 33.05 -29.97
C PRO A 77 -11.90 32.53 -28.80
N ALA A 78 -11.76 33.20 -27.65
CA ALA A 78 -12.60 32.98 -26.47
C ALA A 78 -13.74 34.01 -26.46
N VAL A 79 -14.99 33.54 -26.47
CA VAL A 79 -16.21 34.36 -26.47
C VAL A 79 -17.18 33.78 -25.45
N ASN A 80 -17.94 34.65 -24.79
CA ASN A 80 -19.08 34.21 -23.98
C ASN A 80 -20.35 34.33 -24.81
N ALA A 81 -21.01 33.22 -25.12
CA ALA A 81 -22.25 33.21 -25.86
C ALA A 81 -23.21 32.16 -25.31
N ASN A 82 -24.51 32.51 -25.23
CA ASN A 82 -25.59 31.60 -24.84
C ASN A 82 -25.34 30.84 -23.52
N GLY A 83 -24.67 31.50 -22.57
CA GLY A 83 -24.38 30.94 -21.23
C GLY A 83 -23.18 29.99 -21.18
N ILE A 84 -22.39 29.90 -22.26
CA ILE A 84 -21.14 29.12 -22.32
C ILE A 84 -19.98 30.08 -22.61
N GLN A 85 -18.94 30.00 -21.79
CA GLN A 85 -17.67 30.67 -22.04
C GLN A 85 -16.76 29.75 -22.85
N SER A 86 -16.52 30.07 -24.13
CA SER A 86 -15.50 29.39 -24.91
C SER A 86 -14.10 29.85 -24.50
N GLN A 87 -13.11 28.98 -24.73
CA GLN A 87 -11.72 29.15 -24.32
C GLN A 87 -10.82 29.40 -25.53
N VAL A 88 -9.71 30.10 -25.29
CA VAL A 88 -8.68 30.33 -26.30
C VAL A 88 -7.93 29.02 -26.56
N LEU A 89 -7.64 28.74 -27.83
CA LEU A 89 -6.77 27.63 -28.22
C LEU A 89 -5.83 28.10 -29.34
N SER A 90 -4.53 28.01 -29.09
CA SER A 90 -3.50 28.22 -30.11
C SER A 90 -3.37 26.95 -30.96
N ARG A 91 -3.46 27.13 -32.28
CA ARG A 91 -3.35 26.16 -33.38
C ARG A 91 -3.85 24.73 -33.11
N TRP A 92 -4.87 24.30 -33.85
CA TRP A 92 -5.35 22.91 -33.79
C TRP A 92 -5.47 22.30 -35.19
N ALA A 93 -5.31 20.98 -35.31
CA ALA A 93 -5.18 20.30 -36.62
C ALA A 93 -6.51 20.15 -37.39
N SER A 94 -7.66 20.32 -36.75
CA SER A 94 -8.99 20.18 -37.38
C SER A 94 -10.06 20.97 -36.64
N SER A 95 -11.09 21.43 -37.35
CA SER A 95 -12.20 22.19 -36.78
C SER A 95 -13.54 21.59 -37.16
N PHE A 96 -14.63 22.15 -36.64
CA PHE A 96 -15.97 21.91 -37.15
C PHE A 96 -16.84 23.16 -36.99
N SER A 97 -17.90 23.23 -37.79
CA SER A 97 -19.02 24.14 -37.58
C SER A 97 -20.28 23.34 -37.25
N VAL A 98 -21.22 24.01 -36.59
CA VAL A 98 -22.52 23.44 -36.19
C VAL A 98 -23.64 24.25 -36.82
N THR A 99 -24.64 23.55 -37.35
CA THR A 99 -25.88 24.14 -37.89
C THR A 99 -27.09 23.34 -37.42
N ALA A 100 -28.29 23.89 -37.55
CA ALA A 100 -29.51 23.19 -37.16
C ALA A 100 -29.67 21.89 -37.96
N GLY A 101 -29.84 20.76 -37.24
CA GLY A 101 -30.12 19.47 -37.84
C GLY A 101 -31.57 19.38 -38.34
N ALA A 102 -31.85 18.41 -39.23
CA ALA A 102 -33.21 18.16 -39.68
C ALA A 102 -34.11 17.75 -38.50
N LYS A 103 -35.25 18.43 -38.33
CA LYS A 103 -36.25 18.11 -37.29
C LYS A 103 -36.83 16.71 -37.56
N ASN A 104 -36.38 15.70 -36.81
CA ASN A 104 -37.11 14.45 -36.72
C ASN A 104 -38.20 14.61 -35.65
N THR A 105 -39.46 14.61 -36.09
CA THR A 105 -40.64 14.45 -35.23
C THR A 105 -40.50 13.14 -34.46
N ALA A 106 -40.16 13.21 -33.18
CA ALA A 106 -40.14 12.05 -32.30
C ALA A 106 -41.57 11.77 -31.81
N LEU A 107 -42.05 10.54 -32.06
CA LEU A 107 -43.17 9.95 -31.33
C LEU A 107 -42.71 9.71 -29.88
N GLU A 108 -43.30 10.44 -28.93
CA GLU A 108 -43.15 10.16 -27.51
C GLU A 108 -43.80 8.81 -27.17
N ALA A 109 -43.00 7.82 -26.79
CA ALA A 109 -43.48 6.62 -26.13
C ALA A 109 -43.52 6.85 -24.61
N VAL A 110 -44.68 7.25 -24.10
CA VAL A 110 -44.95 7.29 -22.65
C VAL A 110 -45.15 5.87 -22.14
N GLY A 111 -44.08 5.24 -21.65
CA GLY A 111 -44.15 3.98 -20.90
C GLY A 111 -44.23 4.25 -19.40
N ARG A 112 -45.42 4.19 -18.81
CA ARG A 112 -45.61 4.12 -17.34
C ARG A 112 -45.00 2.80 -16.82
N SER A 113 -44.08 2.87 -15.87
CA SER A 113 -43.64 1.69 -15.11
C SER A 113 -44.74 1.27 -14.14
N VAL A 114 -45.31 0.08 -14.34
CA VAL A 114 -46.12 -0.60 -13.33
C VAL A 114 -45.20 -1.51 -12.52
N SER A 115 -45.00 -1.16 -11.25
CA SER A 115 -44.30 -2.00 -10.27
C SER A 115 -45.18 -3.19 -9.92
N THR A 116 -44.72 -4.41 -10.19
CA THR A 116 -45.27 -5.62 -9.59
C THR A 116 -44.51 -5.95 -8.32
N ALA A 117 -45.23 -5.97 -7.19
CA ALA A 117 -44.71 -6.40 -5.91
C ALA A 117 -44.33 -7.89 -5.96
N ARG A 118 -43.08 -8.20 -5.60
CA ARG A 118 -42.60 -9.57 -5.42
C ARG A 118 -42.98 -10.05 -4.00
N PRO A 119 -43.49 -11.29 -3.81
CA PRO A 119 -43.90 -11.76 -2.49
C PRO A 119 -42.72 -11.82 -1.52
N SER A 120 -42.97 -11.43 -0.26
CA SER A 120 -41.98 -11.49 0.81
C SER A 120 -41.68 -12.94 1.20
N THR A 121 -40.56 -13.49 0.74
CA THR A 121 -39.96 -14.64 1.43
C THR A 121 -39.14 -14.11 2.60
N GLY A 122 -39.75 -14.13 3.79
CA GLY A 122 -39.06 -13.86 5.04
C GLY A 122 -37.87 -14.80 5.20
N LYS A 123 -36.66 -14.27 5.05
CA LYS A 123 -35.48 -14.83 5.70
C LYS A 123 -35.11 -13.86 6.81
N ARG A 124 -35.20 -14.35 8.05
CA ARG A 124 -34.55 -13.78 9.24
C ARG A 124 -33.16 -13.25 8.85
N PRO A 125 -32.72 -12.09 9.37
CA PRO A 125 -31.33 -11.69 9.22
C PRO A 125 -30.49 -12.77 9.92
N LYS A 126 -29.84 -13.63 9.14
CA LYS A 126 -28.71 -14.38 9.66
C LYS A 126 -27.69 -13.33 10.03
N LYS A 127 -27.43 -13.16 11.34
CA LYS A 127 -26.17 -12.59 11.83
C LYS A 127 -25.06 -13.19 10.96
N THR A 128 -24.44 -12.35 10.13
CA THR A 128 -23.21 -12.71 9.45
C THR A 128 -22.21 -12.96 10.56
N VAL A 129 -21.99 -14.23 10.86
CA VAL A 129 -20.79 -14.65 11.57
C VAL A 129 -19.65 -14.14 10.69
N ASP A 130 -18.85 -13.21 11.20
CA ASP A 130 -17.64 -12.73 10.54
C ASP A 130 -16.77 -13.93 10.20
N LYS A 131 -16.91 -14.45 8.97
CA LYS A 131 -15.98 -15.45 8.47
C LYS A 131 -14.65 -14.72 8.38
N LYS A 132 -13.72 -15.06 9.28
CA LYS A 132 -12.29 -14.74 9.17
C LYS A 132 -11.84 -15.10 7.75
N ALA A 133 -11.78 -14.10 6.89
CA ALA A 133 -11.50 -14.22 5.48
C ALA A 133 -10.31 -13.33 5.13
N GLY A 134 -9.59 -13.72 4.09
CA GLY A 134 -8.41 -13.03 3.60
C GLY A 134 -7.11 -13.81 3.81
N ASN A 135 -6.08 -13.44 3.07
CA ASN A 135 -4.75 -14.04 3.15
C ASN A 135 -4.06 -13.55 4.42
N LYS A 136 -4.04 -14.38 5.46
CA LYS A 136 -3.43 -14.06 6.77
C LYS A 136 -1.93 -13.82 6.71
N ASP A 137 -1.28 -14.37 5.68
CA ASP A 137 0.16 -14.25 5.48
C ASP A 137 0.53 -12.93 4.79
N CYS A 138 -0.46 -12.15 4.34
CA CYS A 138 -0.28 -10.84 3.73
C CYS A 138 -1.12 -9.78 4.45
N LYS A 139 -0.54 -9.17 5.48
CA LYS A 139 -1.17 -8.07 6.21
C LYS A 139 -0.50 -6.77 5.79
N ALA A 140 -1.11 -6.09 4.83
CA ALA A 140 -0.67 -4.79 4.34
C ALA A 140 -1.86 -3.86 4.12
N ASP A 141 -1.62 -2.55 4.25
CA ASP A 141 -2.58 -1.51 3.92
C ASP A 141 -2.14 -0.83 2.64
N ILE A 142 -2.89 -1.04 1.56
CA ILE A 142 -2.44 -0.74 0.20
C ILE A 142 -3.34 0.33 -0.44
N ALA A 143 -2.75 1.44 -0.85
CA ALA A 143 -3.39 2.41 -1.73
C ALA A 143 -2.92 2.16 -3.17
N PHE A 144 -3.83 1.83 -4.08
CA PHE A 144 -3.54 1.86 -5.51
C PHE A 144 -3.67 3.30 -6.01
N LEU A 145 -2.54 3.93 -6.34
CA LEU A 145 -2.49 5.24 -6.98
C LEU A 145 -2.52 5.03 -8.50
N ILE A 146 -3.69 5.28 -9.10
CA ILE A 146 -3.97 4.96 -10.51
C ILE A 146 -3.89 6.23 -11.37
N ASP A 147 -3.30 6.15 -12.55
CA ASP A 147 -3.28 7.26 -13.50
C ASP A 147 -4.65 7.41 -14.16
N GLY A 148 -5.31 8.54 -13.93
CA GLY A 148 -6.58 8.93 -14.52
C GLY A 148 -6.48 10.09 -15.50
N SER A 149 -5.27 10.46 -15.94
CA SER A 149 -4.97 11.62 -16.78
C SER A 149 -5.38 11.44 -18.25
N TYR A 150 -5.34 12.53 -19.03
CA TYR A 150 -5.54 12.44 -20.48
C TYR A 150 -4.43 11.66 -21.20
N ASN A 151 -3.21 11.59 -20.63
CA ASN A 151 -2.07 10.92 -21.24
C ASN A 151 -2.34 9.41 -21.41
N ILE A 152 -2.89 8.75 -20.39
CA ILE A 152 -3.26 7.33 -20.48
C ILE A 152 -4.47 7.12 -21.41
N GLY A 153 -5.48 7.98 -21.33
CA GLY A 153 -6.72 7.87 -22.10
C GLY A 153 -7.65 6.74 -21.64
N GLN A 154 -8.93 6.82 -22.03
CA GLN A 154 -10.00 5.95 -21.54
C GLN A 154 -9.73 4.45 -21.72
N ARG A 155 -9.19 4.05 -22.89
CA ARG A 155 -8.96 2.65 -23.22
C ARG A 155 -7.91 2.03 -22.30
N ARG A 156 -6.75 2.68 -22.12
CA ARG A 156 -5.68 2.18 -21.26
C ARG A 156 -6.04 2.31 -19.77
N PHE A 157 -6.80 3.34 -19.40
CA PHE A 157 -7.39 3.43 -18.06
C PHE A 157 -8.24 2.19 -17.72
N ASN A 158 -9.09 1.72 -18.63
CA ASN A 158 -9.85 0.49 -18.42
C ASN A 158 -8.95 -0.76 -18.31
N LEU A 159 -7.83 -0.83 -19.04
CA LEU A 159 -6.85 -1.91 -18.88
C LEU A 159 -6.16 -1.86 -17.51
N GLN A 160 -5.83 -0.66 -17.03
CA GLN A 160 -5.29 -0.44 -15.69
C GLN A 160 -6.26 -0.91 -14.60
N LYS A 161 -7.55 -0.51 -14.69
CA LYS A 161 -8.61 -1.00 -13.79
C LYS A 161 -8.71 -2.53 -13.77
N ASN A 162 -8.63 -3.16 -14.94
CA ASN A 162 -8.65 -4.62 -15.04
C ASN A 162 -7.42 -5.27 -14.39
N PHE A 163 -6.23 -4.66 -14.52
CA PHE A 163 -5.02 -5.15 -13.88
C PHE A 163 -5.10 -5.06 -12.36
N ILE A 164 -5.41 -3.88 -11.80
CA ILE A 164 -5.53 -3.69 -10.36
C ILE A 164 -6.65 -4.56 -9.76
N GLY A 165 -7.73 -4.80 -10.51
CA GLY A 165 -8.77 -5.74 -10.11
C GLY A 165 -8.26 -7.18 -9.97
N LYS A 166 -7.39 -7.64 -10.87
CA LYS A 166 -6.74 -8.96 -10.75
C LYS A 166 -5.78 -9.03 -9.55
N VAL A 167 -5.02 -7.96 -9.31
CA VAL A 167 -4.14 -7.84 -8.13
C VAL A 167 -4.97 -7.91 -6.85
N ALA A 168 -6.06 -7.15 -6.76
CA ALA A 168 -6.98 -7.16 -5.61
C ALA A 168 -7.56 -8.55 -5.32
N VAL A 169 -7.94 -9.30 -6.36
CA VAL A 169 -8.40 -10.69 -6.21
C VAL A 169 -7.29 -11.60 -5.69
N MET A 170 -6.08 -11.48 -6.25
CA MET A 170 -4.95 -12.35 -5.88
C MET A 170 -4.35 -12.03 -4.50
N LEU A 171 -4.46 -10.79 -4.02
CA LEU A 171 -4.05 -10.38 -2.66
C LEU A 171 -4.83 -11.13 -1.57
N GLY A 172 -6.03 -11.62 -1.87
CA GLY A 172 -6.89 -12.26 -0.86
C GLY A 172 -7.36 -11.24 0.18
N ILE A 173 -7.96 -10.14 -0.26
CA ILE A 173 -8.48 -9.08 0.62
C ILE A 173 -9.52 -9.63 1.60
N GLY A 174 -9.37 -9.25 2.86
CA GLY A 174 -10.28 -9.62 3.93
C GLY A 174 -9.89 -9.02 5.28
N ILE A 175 -10.75 -9.19 6.28
CA ILE A 175 -10.57 -8.63 7.64
C ILE A 175 -9.25 -9.06 8.32
N GLU A 176 -8.74 -10.25 7.97
CA GLU A 176 -7.48 -10.78 8.51
C GLU A 176 -6.33 -10.68 7.50
N GLY A 177 -6.59 -10.14 6.30
CA GLY A 177 -5.63 -10.03 5.21
C GLY A 177 -5.29 -8.57 4.87
N PRO A 178 -4.97 -8.27 3.61
CA PRO A 178 -4.64 -6.91 3.21
C PRO A 178 -5.91 -6.08 3.07
N HIS A 179 -5.83 -4.80 3.47
CA HIS A 179 -6.87 -3.80 3.18
C HIS A 179 -6.41 -2.96 2.01
N VAL A 180 -7.35 -2.57 1.14
CA VAL A 180 -7.01 -1.78 -0.05
C VAL A 180 -7.96 -0.61 -0.25
N GLY A 181 -7.43 0.46 -0.80
CA GLY A 181 -8.24 1.52 -1.41
C GLY A 181 -7.62 2.04 -2.69
N VAL A 182 -8.31 2.95 -3.34
CA VAL A 182 -7.91 3.49 -4.65
C VAL A 182 -7.92 5.00 -4.62
N VAL A 183 -6.86 5.58 -5.17
CA VAL A 183 -6.71 7.02 -5.36
C VAL A 183 -6.37 7.26 -6.82
N GLN A 184 -7.08 8.17 -7.47
CA GLN A 184 -6.83 8.52 -8.86
C GLN A 184 -5.96 9.78 -8.95
N ALA A 185 -4.79 9.64 -9.58
CA ALA A 185 -3.94 10.74 -10.00
C ALA A 185 -4.53 11.38 -11.26
N SER A 186 -4.68 12.69 -11.23
CA SER A 186 -5.15 13.53 -12.34
C SER A 186 -4.70 14.96 -12.06
N GLU A 187 -5.34 15.98 -12.63
CA GLU A 187 -5.09 17.39 -12.27
C GLU A 187 -5.15 17.61 -10.74
N HIS A 188 -6.15 16.97 -10.13
CA HIS A 188 -6.38 16.97 -8.68
C HIS A 188 -6.54 15.52 -8.20
N PRO A 189 -5.79 15.08 -7.18
CA PRO A 189 -5.95 13.74 -6.66
C PRO A 189 -7.34 13.55 -6.05
N LYS A 190 -7.94 12.38 -6.29
CA LYS A 190 -9.20 11.99 -5.64
C LYS A 190 -9.08 10.60 -5.07
N ILE A 191 -9.46 10.48 -3.80
CA ILE A 191 -9.66 9.19 -3.16
C ILE A 191 -11.01 8.66 -3.62
N GLU A 192 -11.01 7.52 -4.29
CA GLU A 192 -12.22 6.86 -4.77
C GLU A 192 -12.86 6.05 -3.65
N PHE A 193 -12.04 5.36 -2.85
CA PHE A 193 -12.45 4.73 -1.60
C PHE A 193 -11.24 4.42 -0.70
N TYR A 194 -11.49 4.34 0.61
CA TYR A 194 -10.50 4.09 1.65
C TYR A 194 -10.41 2.60 2.03
N LEU A 195 -9.43 2.28 2.87
CA LEU A 195 -9.12 0.92 3.36
C LEU A 195 -10.31 0.25 4.07
N LYS A 196 -11.14 1.03 4.78
CA LYS A 196 -12.30 0.51 5.53
C LYS A 196 -13.54 0.24 4.69
N ASN A 197 -13.59 0.69 3.43
CA ASN A 197 -14.83 0.67 2.66
C ASN A 197 -15.26 -0.75 2.23
N PHE A 198 -14.30 -1.67 2.06
CA PHE A 198 -14.58 -3.01 1.58
C PHE A 198 -13.74 -4.05 2.32
N THR A 199 -14.37 -5.17 2.68
CA THR A 199 -13.72 -6.26 3.43
C THR A 199 -13.67 -7.56 2.63
N ALA A 200 -13.96 -7.50 1.33
CA ALA A 200 -13.92 -8.67 0.44
C ALA A 200 -13.38 -8.31 -0.95
N ALA A 201 -12.52 -9.18 -1.49
CA ALA A 201 -11.91 -8.97 -2.80
C ALA A 201 -12.93 -8.77 -3.95
N LYS A 202 -14.09 -9.43 -3.87
CA LYS A 202 -15.16 -9.30 -4.87
C LYS A 202 -15.78 -7.91 -4.88
N GLU A 203 -15.98 -7.32 -3.70
CA GLU A 203 -16.55 -5.96 -3.55
C GLU A 203 -15.58 -4.91 -4.08
N VAL A 204 -14.30 -5.04 -3.72
CA VAL A 204 -13.22 -4.21 -4.25
C VAL A 204 -13.15 -4.30 -5.78
N LEU A 205 -13.27 -5.51 -6.36
CA LEU A 205 -13.29 -5.69 -7.81
C LEU A 205 -14.46 -4.95 -8.47
N PHE A 206 -15.64 -4.96 -7.87
CA PHE A 206 -16.79 -4.19 -8.39
C PHE A 206 -16.54 -2.69 -8.27
N ALA A 207 -16.09 -2.21 -7.11
CA ALA A 207 -15.77 -0.80 -6.91
C ALA A 207 -14.73 -0.28 -7.91
N ILE A 208 -13.68 -1.08 -8.17
CA ILE A 208 -12.67 -0.79 -9.20
C ILE A 208 -13.30 -0.69 -10.58
N LYS A 209 -14.25 -1.55 -10.95
CA LYS A 209 -14.88 -1.49 -12.28
C LYS A 209 -15.67 -0.21 -12.50
N GLU A 210 -16.33 0.28 -11.46
CA GLU A 210 -17.17 1.49 -11.49
C GLU A 210 -16.37 2.81 -11.49
N LEU A 211 -15.04 2.77 -11.34
CA LEU A 211 -14.24 3.99 -11.34
C LEU A 211 -14.36 4.74 -12.68
N GLY A 212 -14.70 6.02 -12.58
CA GLY A 212 -14.79 6.94 -13.71
C GLY A 212 -13.42 7.42 -14.18
N PHE A 213 -13.28 7.66 -15.48
CA PHE A 213 -12.11 8.34 -16.02
C PHE A 213 -12.23 9.85 -15.77
N ARG A 214 -11.15 10.48 -15.27
CA ARG A 214 -11.18 11.90 -14.86
C ARG A 214 -10.58 12.85 -15.91
N GLY A 215 -9.54 12.44 -16.61
CA GLY A 215 -8.76 13.34 -17.45
C GLY A 215 -7.94 14.35 -16.65
N GLY A 216 -7.36 15.35 -17.34
CA GLY A 216 -6.44 16.35 -16.77
C GLY A 216 -4.97 15.94 -16.89
N ASN A 217 -4.08 16.68 -16.23
CA ASN A 217 -2.64 16.38 -16.22
C ASN A 217 -2.30 15.17 -15.33
N SER A 218 -1.12 14.57 -15.54
CA SER A 218 -0.63 13.43 -14.72
C SER A 218 0.21 13.93 -13.54
N ASN A 219 -0.44 14.64 -12.60
CA ASN A 219 0.21 15.17 -11.39
C ASN A 219 0.38 14.05 -10.33
N THR A 220 1.28 13.11 -10.62
CA THR A 220 1.50 11.91 -9.82
C THR A 220 2.20 12.22 -8.51
N GLY A 221 3.19 13.11 -8.50
CA GLY A 221 3.86 13.59 -7.29
C GLY A 221 2.88 14.23 -6.31
N LYS A 222 2.03 15.14 -6.79
CA LYS A 222 0.93 15.74 -6.00
C LYS A 222 0.00 14.68 -5.42
N ALA A 223 -0.37 13.67 -6.21
CA ALA A 223 -1.27 12.61 -5.78
C ALA A 223 -0.62 11.65 -4.77
N LEU A 224 0.66 11.34 -4.94
CA LEU A 224 1.46 10.54 -4.01
C LEU A 224 1.57 11.26 -2.66
N LYS A 225 1.96 12.55 -2.65
CA LYS A 225 2.04 13.37 -1.44
C LYS A 225 0.70 13.45 -0.71
N TYR A 226 -0.38 13.73 -1.44
CA TYR A 226 -1.73 13.78 -0.87
C TYR A 226 -2.15 12.44 -0.24
N THR A 227 -1.84 11.33 -0.90
CA THR A 227 -2.15 9.97 -0.40
C THR A 227 -1.36 9.68 0.87
N ALA A 228 -0.04 9.92 0.88
CA ALA A 228 0.80 9.70 2.05
C ALA A 228 0.30 10.45 3.29
N GLN A 229 -0.15 11.69 3.12
CA GLN A 229 -0.58 12.57 4.23
C GLN A 229 -2.00 12.30 4.72
N LYS A 230 -2.94 11.91 3.84
CA LYS A 230 -4.38 11.89 4.16
C LYS A 230 -5.00 10.50 4.14
N PHE A 231 -4.44 9.55 3.39
CA PHE A 231 -5.09 8.27 3.17
C PHE A 231 -4.90 7.32 4.36
N PHE A 232 -3.69 7.21 4.90
CA PHE A 232 -3.35 6.24 5.94
C PHE A 232 -3.60 6.76 7.37
N SER A 233 -4.84 7.08 7.68
CA SER A 233 -5.28 7.39 9.05
C SER A 233 -6.09 6.23 9.65
N LEU A 234 -6.14 6.16 10.99
CA LEU A 234 -6.97 5.19 11.70
C LEU A 234 -8.46 5.34 11.30
N GLU A 235 -8.92 6.58 11.14
CA GLU A 235 -10.28 6.89 10.70
C GLU A 235 -10.59 6.36 9.29
N ASN A 236 -9.58 6.24 8.44
CA ASN A 236 -9.69 5.75 7.07
C ASN A 236 -9.43 4.23 6.96
N GLY A 237 -9.20 3.55 8.08
CA GLY A 237 -9.02 2.09 8.14
C GLY A 237 -7.57 1.61 8.07
N ALA A 238 -6.59 2.52 8.24
CA ALA A 238 -5.20 2.11 8.40
C ALA A 238 -4.99 1.44 9.77
N ARG A 239 -4.15 0.41 9.81
CA ARG A 239 -3.86 -0.42 10.97
C ARG A 239 -2.48 -0.10 11.51
N LYS A 240 -2.34 0.00 12.84
CA LYS A 240 -1.05 0.24 13.48
C LYS A 240 -0.11 -0.95 13.26
N GLY A 241 1.17 -0.67 13.01
CA GLY A 241 2.23 -1.68 12.82
C GLY A 241 2.12 -2.52 11.55
N ILE A 242 1.09 -2.30 10.73
CA ILE A 242 0.91 -2.93 9.42
C ILE A 242 1.62 -2.06 8.36
N PRO A 243 2.37 -2.67 7.41
CA PRO A 243 2.99 -1.94 6.32
C PRO A 243 1.98 -1.10 5.53
N LYS A 244 2.30 0.19 5.39
CA LYS A 244 1.57 1.13 4.54
C LYS A 244 2.24 1.18 3.19
N ILE A 245 1.49 0.93 2.13
CA ILE A 245 2.03 0.79 0.79
C ILE A 245 1.21 1.62 -0.20
N ILE A 246 1.87 2.49 -0.97
CA ILE A 246 1.29 3.12 -2.15
C ILE A 246 1.86 2.42 -3.39
N VAL A 247 0.99 1.84 -4.21
CA VAL A 247 1.37 1.25 -5.49
C VAL A 247 0.97 2.23 -6.58
N VAL A 248 1.96 2.91 -7.14
CA VAL A 248 1.81 3.93 -8.17
C VAL A 248 1.89 3.27 -9.54
N PHE A 249 0.83 3.41 -10.35
CA PHE A 249 0.82 2.97 -11.74
C PHE A 249 1.13 4.14 -12.65
N LEU A 250 2.22 4.01 -13.42
CA LEU A 250 2.65 4.98 -14.41
C LEU A 250 2.59 4.35 -15.80
N ASP A 251 1.97 5.03 -16.76
CA ASP A 251 1.99 4.67 -18.18
C ASP A 251 2.82 5.75 -18.90
N GLY A 252 4.11 5.51 -19.06
CA GLY A 252 5.11 6.51 -19.43
C GLY A 252 5.80 7.17 -18.20
N TRP A 253 5.82 8.50 -18.16
CA TRP A 253 6.48 9.30 -17.11
C TRP A 253 5.52 10.35 -16.51
N PRO A 254 5.75 10.75 -15.24
CA PRO A 254 4.95 11.77 -14.57
C PRO A 254 5.11 13.16 -15.22
N SER A 255 4.11 14.03 -15.03
CA SER A 255 4.19 15.44 -15.46
C SER A 255 4.78 16.38 -14.38
N ASP A 256 4.99 15.87 -13.16
CA ASP A 256 5.51 16.57 -12.00
C ASP A 256 6.64 15.78 -11.31
N ASP A 257 7.32 16.42 -10.36
CA ASP A 257 8.40 15.82 -9.58
C ASP A 257 7.88 14.83 -8.51
N LEU A 258 8.50 13.65 -8.43
CA LEU A 258 8.23 12.66 -7.39
C LEU A 258 9.22 12.68 -6.24
N GLU A 259 10.34 13.40 -6.32
CA GLU A 259 11.36 13.41 -5.28
C GLU A 259 10.78 13.92 -3.96
N GLU A 260 10.16 15.10 -3.97
CA GLU A 260 9.52 15.67 -2.78
C GLU A 260 8.41 14.75 -2.23
N ALA A 261 7.60 14.18 -3.12
CA ALA A 261 6.51 13.28 -2.73
C ALA A 261 7.03 11.98 -2.09
N GLY A 262 8.16 11.46 -2.59
CA GLY A 262 8.88 10.33 -1.99
C GLY A 262 9.40 10.66 -0.60
N ILE A 263 9.99 11.84 -0.39
CA ILE A 263 10.44 12.29 0.94
C ILE A 263 9.26 12.31 1.92
N VAL A 264 8.14 12.92 1.54
CA VAL A 264 6.94 12.98 2.40
C VAL A 264 6.38 11.58 2.66
N ALA A 265 6.35 10.70 1.66
CA ALA A 265 5.92 9.32 1.88
C ALA A 265 6.80 8.61 2.92
N ARG A 266 8.13 8.78 2.87
CA ARG A 266 9.07 8.23 3.84
C ARG A 266 8.85 8.78 5.25
N GLU A 267 8.66 10.10 5.40
CA GLU A 267 8.37 10.73 6.70
C GLU A 267 7.08 10.19 7.33
N PHE A 268 6.05 9.93 6.52
CA PHE A 268 4.81 9.32 6.97
C PHE A 268 4.92 7.79 7.13
N GLY A 269 6.08 7.20 6.90
CA GLY A 269 6.35 5.77 7.04
C GLY A 269 5.60 4.91 6.02
N VAL A 270 5.51 5.38 4.77
CA VAL A 270 4.78 4.76 3.68
C VAL A 270 5.77 4.24 2.63
N ASN A 271 5.62 2.98 2.24
CA ASN A 271 6.41 2.37 1.17
C ASN A 271 5.80 2.70 -0.18
N VAL A 272 6.61 3.23 -1.10
CA VAL A 272 6.17 3.55 -2.45
C VAL A 272 6.67 2.46 -3.40
N PHE A 273 5.75 1.83 -4.13
CA PHE A 273 6.05 0.94 -5.25
C PHE A 273 5.71 1.65 -6.55
N ILE A 274 6.66 1.67 -7.49
CA ILE A 274 6.42 2.21 -8.82
C ILE A 274 6.25 1.05 -9.80
N VAL A 275 5.04 0.94 -10.37
CA VAL A 275 4.72 0.05 -11.48
C VAL A 275 4.73 0.86 -12.76
N SER A 276 5.84 0.85 -13.50
CA SER A 276 5.92 1.52 -14.80
C SER A 276 5.48 0.57 -15.90
N VAL A 277 4.58 1.06 -16.75
CA VAL A 277 4.12 0.41 -17.97
C VAL A 277 4.67 1.19 -19.15
N ALA A 278 5.36 0.51 -20.06
CA ALA A 278 6.03 1.11 -21.21
C ALA A 278 7.03 2.21 -20.82
N LYS A 279 8.31 1.85 -20.70
CA LYS A 279 9.38 2.84 -20.45
C LYS A 279 9.44 3.87 -21.60
N PRO A 280 9.86 5.12 -21.32
CA PRO A 280 10.14 6.10 -22.37
C PRO A 280 11.12 5.51 -23.38
N THR A 281 10.83 5.68 -24.67
CA THR A 281 11.79 5.31 -25.73
C THR A 281 13.00 6.25 -25.72
N THR A 282 14.06 5.89 -26.44
CA THR A 282 15.26 6.73 -26.56
C THR A 282 14.95 8.13 -27.08
N GLU A 283 13.95 8.27 -27.94
CA GLU A 283 13.49 9.54 -28.51
C GLU A 283 12.65 10.35 -27.52
N GLU A 284 11.96 9.67 -26.59
CA GLU A 284 11.12 10.28 -25.57
C GLU A 284 11.90 10.66 -24.30
N LEU A 285 13.12 10.14 -24.10
CA LEU A 285 13.95 10.44 -22.93
C LEU A 285 14.20 11.95 -22.75
N GLY A 286 14.31 12.70 -23.85
CA GLY A 286 14.46 14.17 -23.80
C GLY A 286 13.22 14.91 -23.27
N MET A 287 12.07 14.23 -23.19
CA MET A 287 10.81 14.78 -22.66
C MET A 287 10.59 14.41 -21.18
N VAL A 288 11.42 13.54 -20.62
CA VAL A 288 11.36 13.14 -19.21
C VAL A 288 12.11 14.18 -18.38
N GLN A 289 11.39 14.89 -17.50
CA GLN A 289 12.01 15.94 -16.67
C GLN A 289 13.09 15.39 -15.74
N ASP A 290 12.87 14.22 -15.15
CA ASP A 290 13.82 13.56 -14.26
C ASP A 290 13.89 12.06 -14.53
N ILE A 291 14.95 11.60 -15.19
CA ILE A 291 15.13 10.18 -15.54
C ILE A 291 15.19 9.27 -14.29
N GLY A 292 15.61 9.82 -13.15
CA GLY A 292 15.75 9.11 -11.88
C GLY A 292 14.50 9.13 -10.99
N PHE A 293 13.34 9.57 -11.50
CA PHE A 293 12.14 9.76 -10.69
C PHE A 293 11.72 8.51 -9.90
N VAL A 294 11.93 7.31 -10.45
CA VAL A 294 11.61 6.04 -9.78
C VAL A 294 12.46 5.87 -8.52
N ASP A 295 13.77 6.03 -8.66
CA ASP A 295 14.74 5.77 -7.60
C ASP A 295 14.62 6.76 -6.45
N LYS A 296 14.20 7.99 -6.76
CA LYS A 296 13.97 9.07 -5.79
C LYS A 296 12.65 8.92 -5.04
N ALA A 297 11.61 8.37 -5.69
CA ALA A 297 10.30 8.17 -5.09
C ALA A 297 10.27 7.02 -4.06
N VAL A 298 11.06 5.97 -4.29
CA VAL A 298 11.01 4.75 -3.48
C VAL A 298 11.76 4.88 -2.14
N CYS A 299 11.51 3.93 -1.24
CA CYS A 299 12.17 3.88 0.08
C CYS A 299 13.69 3.65 -0.01
N ARG A 300 14.10 2.76 -0.91
CA ARG A 300 15.49 2.38 -1.13
C ARG A 300 15.67 2.00 -2.59
N ASN A 301 16.73 2.51 -3.20
CA ASN A 301 17.10 2.12 -4.56
C ASN A 301 17.83 0.76 -4.55
N ASN A 302 17.07 -0.32 -4.52
CA ASN A 302 17.58 -1.70 -4.57
C ASN A 302 16.82 -2.58 -5.59
N GLY A 303 16.01 -1.97 -6.46
CA GLY A 303 15.17 -2.67 -7.44
C GLY A 303 13.96 -3.44 -6.87
N PHE A 304 13.78 -3.49 -5.54
CA PHE A 304 12.65 -4.18 -4.93
C PHE A 304 11.33 -3.42 -5.13
N PHE A 305 11.36 -2.11 -4.91
CA PHE A 305 10.20 -1.21 -4.98
C PHE A 305 9.82 -0.78 -6.40
N SER A 306 10.66 -1.09 -7.39
CA SER A 306 10.35 -0.86 -8.80
C SER A 306 9.85 -2.15 -9.46
N TYR A 307 8.85 -2.00 -10.31
CA TYR A 307 8.25 -3.09 -11.06
C TYR A 307 7.92 -2.63 -12.47
N GLN A 308 8.36 -3.39 -13.48
CA GLN A 308 8.32 -2.95 -14.86
C GLN A 308 7.46 -3.91 -15.69
N MET A 309 6.55 -3.33 -16.46
CA MET A 309 5.70 -4.03 -17.39
C MET A 309 5.88 -3.43 -18.79
N PRO A 310 6.06 -4.25 -19.83
CA PRO A 310 6.31 -3.72 -21.16
C PRO A 310 5.05 -3.04 -21.73
N THR A 311 3.87 -3.58 -21.44
CA THR A 311 2.60 -3.12 -22.03
C THR A 311 1.41 -3.53 -21.15
N TRP A 312 0.25 -2.92 -21.39
CA TRP A 312 -1.02 -3.30 -20.76
C TRP A 312 -1.66 -4.59 -21.33
N PHE A 313 -1.02 -5.25 -22.30
CA PHE A 313 -1.44 -6.54 -22.86
C PHE A 313 -0.71 -7.70 -22.19
N GLY A 314 -1.42 -8.81 -21.95
CA GLY A 314 -0.82 -10.00 -21.33
C GLY A 314 -0.39 -9.81 -19.88
N THR A 315 -1.04 -8.89 -19.15
CA THR A 315 -0.61 -8.46 -17.81
C THR A 315 -0.81 -9.50 -16.71
N THR A 316 -1.58 -10.56 -16.95
CA THR A 316 -1.88 -11.60 -15.96
C THR A 316 -0.61 -12.24 -15.35
N LYS A 317 0.46 -12.42 -16.15
CA LYS A 317 1.73 -13.00 -15.66
C LYS A 317 2.47 -12.11 -14.64
N TYR A 318 2.13 -10.83 -14.59
CA TYR A 318 2.75 -9.84 -13.71
C TYR A 318 2.03 -9.69 -12.37
N VAL A 319 0.82 -10.24 -12.24
CA VAL A 319 0.01 -10.14 -11.01
C VAL A 319 0.68 -10.89 -9.86
N LYS A 320 1.08 -12.15 -10.07
CA LYS A 320 1.67 -12.99 -9.01
C LYS A 320 2.97 -12.42 -8.43
N PRO A 321 3.97 -12.04 -9.25
CA PRO A 321 5.21 -11.47 -8.72
C PRO A 321 4.99 -10.14 -7.97
N LEU A 322 4.08 -9.29 -8.46
CA LEU A 322 3.74 -8.05 -7.77
C LEU A 322 3.11 -8.33 -6.40
N VAL A 323 2.13 -9.24 -6.31
CA VAL A 323 1.52 -9.63 -5.04
C VAL A 323 2.55 -10.21 -4.08
N GLN A 324 3.48 -11.05 -4.56
CA GLN A 324 4.56 -11.58 -3.72
C GLN A 324 5.42 -10.45 -3.13
N LYS A 325 5.82 -9.47 -3.94
CA LYS A 325 6.56 -8.29 -3.44
C LYS A 325 5.75 -7.49 -2.40
N LEU A 326 4.46 -7.25 -2.65
CA LEU A 326 3.60 -6.48 -1.73
C LEU A 326 3.37 -7.19 -0.38
N CYS A 327 3.51 -8.51 -0.33
CA CYS A 327 3.33 -9.32 0.87
C CYS A 327 4.65 -9.67 1.58
N SER A 328 5.82 -9.22 1.09
CA SER A 328 7.11 -9.41 1.76
C SER A 328 7.32 -8.37 2.85
N HIS A 329 6.72 -8.58 4.03
CA HIS A 329 6.75 -7.62 5.12
C HIS A 329 8.17 -7.27 5.59
N GLU A 330 9.12 -8.22 5.57
CA GLU A 330 10.51 -7.95 5.98
C GLU A 330 11.24 -6.93 5.09
N GLN A 331 10.71 -6.66 3.88
CA GLN A 331 11.28 -5.70 2.93
C GLN A 331 10.65 -4.30 3.03
N MET A 332 9.64 -4.08 3.90
CA MET A 332 8.87 -2.83 3.99
C MET A 332 9.54 -1.76 4.86
N LEU A 333 10.71 -1.30 4.41
CA LEU A 333 11.66 -0.51 5.20
C LEU A 333 11.16 0.85 5.70
N CYS A 334 10.23 1.52 5.00
CA CYS A 334 9.75 2.83 5.44
C CYS A 334 8.67 2.74 6.52
N SER A 335 7.91 1.65 6.57
CA SER A 335 6.89 1.52 7.60
C SER A 335 7.51 1.13 8.93
N LYS A 336 6.99 1.67 10.03
CA LYS A 336 7.28 1.13 11.36
C LYS A 336 6.55 -0.20 11.49
N THR A 337 7.31 -1.28 11.44
CA THR A 337 6.84 -2.67 11.51
C THR A 337 7.58 -3.40 12.61
N CYS A 338 7.14 -4.62 12.94
CA CYS A 338 7.89 -5.44 13.89
C CYS A 338 9.31 -5.76 13.41
N TYR A 339 9.57 -5.78 12.10
CA TYR A 339 10.87 -6.18 11.56
C TYR A 339 11.94 -5.10 11.69
N ASN A 340 11.57 -3.83 11.83
CA ASN A 340 12.48 -2.68 11.83
C ASN A 340 12.22 -1.67 12.96
N SER A 341 11.42 -2.02 13.98
CA SER A 341 11.08 -1.10 15.08
C SER A 341 11.05 -1.78 16.44
N VAL A 342 11.98 -2.72 16.66
CA VAL A 342 12.09 -3.50 17.90
C VAL A 342 13.52 -3.52 18.46
N ASN A 343 13.63 -3.55 19.78
CA ASN A 343 14.87 -3.85 20.48
C ASN A 343 14.77 -5.29 21.01
N ILE A 344 15.67 -6.17 20.59
CA ILE A 344 15.71 -7.59 20.97
C ILE A 344 16.94 -7.86 21.81
N GLY A 345 16.74 -8.13 23.10
CA GLY A 345 17.79 -8.59 24.00
C GLY A 345 17.78 -10.11 24.08
N PHE A 346 18.93 -10.74 23.87
CA PHE A 346 19.11 -12.17 24.12
C PHE A 346 19.80 -12.36 25.47
N LEU A 347 19.18 -13.12 26.35
CA LEU A 347 19.75 -13.55 27.63
C LEU A 347 20.12 -15.02 27.53
N ILE A 348 21.41 -15.30 27.41
CA ILE A 348 21.96 -16.57 26.96
C ILE A 348 22.60 -17.29 28.14
N ASP A 349 22.08 -18.46 28.47
CA ASP A 349 22.66 -19.33 29.48
C ASP A 349 24.01 -19.90 28.99
N GLY A 350 25.07 -19.54 29.71
CA GLY A 350 26.44 -20.00 29.49
C GLY A 350 26.89 -21.03 30.52
N SER A 351 25.96 -21.66 31.25
CA SER A 351 26.25 -22.59 32.34
C SER A 351 26.90 -23.90 31.87
N SER A 352 27.47 -24.61 32.83
CA SER A 352 28.18 -25.88 32.60
C SER A 352 27.28 -27.00 32.05
N SER A 353 25.98 -26.98 32.31
CA SER A 353 25.02 -27.97 31.81
C SER A 353 24.83 -27.89 30.30
N VAL A 354 24.93 -26.68 29.73
CA VAL A 354 24.82 -26.46 28.29
C VAL A 354 25.99 -27.16 27.59
N GLY A 355 27.23 -26.86 28.01
CA GLY A 355 28.44 -27.37 27.36
C GLY A 355 28.78 -26.65 26.04
N GLU A 356 30.07 -26.63 25.69
CA GLU A 356 30.58 -25.81 24.59
C GLU A 356 29.99 -26.16 23.21
N SER A 357 29.76 -27.44 22.93
CA SER A 357 29.18 -27.90 21.65
C SER A 357 27.74 -27.42 21.48
N ASN A 358 26.90 -27.56 22.51
CA ASN A 358 25.51 -27.11 22.47
C ASN A 358 25.41 -25.59 22.50
N PHE A 359 26.34 -24.90 23.18
CA PHE A 359 26.40 -23.44 23.19
C PHE A 359 26.53 -22.87 21.77
N ARG A 360 27.22 -23.57 20.85
CA ARG A 360 27.27 -23.18 19.44
C ARG A 360 25.91 -23.24 18.75
N LEU A 361 25.08 -24.23 19.07
CA LEU A 361 23.70 -24.34 18.57
C LEU A 361 22.81 -23.20 19.11
N VAL A 362 23.01 -22.81 20.37
CA VAL A 362 22.33 -21.65 20.96
C VAL A 362 22.69 -20.35 20.21
N LEU A 363 23.97 -20.12 19.92
CA LEU A 363 24.42 -18.95 19.16
C LEU A 363 23.92 -18.95 17.71
N GLU A 364 23.79 -20.13 17.09
CA GLU A 364 23.18 -20.27 15.76
C GLU A 364 21.70 -19.91 15.79
N PHE A 365 20.96 -20.40 16.78
CA PHE A 365 19.57 -20.03 17.00
C PHE A 365 19.39 -18.52 17.19
N VAL A 366 20.19 -17.89 18.07
CA VAL A 366 20.20 -16.43 18.29
C VAL A 366 20.48 -15.69 16.99
N SER A 367 21.46 -16.16 16.22
CA SER A 367 21.79 -15.60 14.89
C SER A 367 20.61 -15.72 13.92
N ASN A 368 19.88 -16.83 13.92
CA ASN A 368 18.75 -17.06 13.01
C ASN A 368 17.55 -16.17 13.34
N VAL A 369 17.28 -15.93 14.63
CA VAL A 369 16.27 -14.94 15.05
C VAL A 369 16.71 -13.52 14.65
N ALA A 370 17.94 -13.12 14.98
CA ALA A 370 18.45 -11.77 14.67
C ALA A 370 18.45 -11.46 13.16
N LYS A 371 18.75 -12.44 12.31
CA LYS A 371 18.75 -12.29 10.83
C LYS A 371 17.42 -11.82 10.26
N ALA A 372 16.30 -12.18 10.90
CA ALA A 372 14.96 -11.89 10.40
C ALA A 372 14.59 -10.39 10.50
N PHE A 373 15.27 -9.64 11.38
CA PHE A 373 14.98 -8.23 11.62
C PHE A 373 15.94 -7.33 10.83
N GLU A 374 15.49 -6.15 10.44
CA GLU A 374 16.34 -5.14 9.80
C GLU A 374 17.07 -4.31 10.85
N ILE A 375 18.35 -4.63 11.04
CA ILE A 375 19.21 -4.02 12.04
C ILE A 375 19.89 -2.77 11.48
N SER A 376 19.60 -1.63 12.08
CA SER A 376 20.24 -0.34 11.77
C SER A 376 20.19 0.62 12.96
N ASP A 377 20.77 1.81 12.82
CA ASP A 377 20.74 2.89 13.81
C ASP A 377 19.32 3.40 14.11
N ILE A 378 18.49 3.49 13.07
CA ILE A 378 17.09 3.91 13.11
C ILE A 378 16.08 2.75 13.10
N GLY A 379 16.56 1.52 12.90
CA GLY A 379 15.77 0.31 12.75
C GLY A 379 15.69 -0.54 14.01
N SER A 380 15.69 -1.86 13.84
CA SER A 380 15.75 -2.79 14.97
C SER A 380 17.15 -2.83 15.58
N LYS A 381 17.23 -3.09 16.89
CA LYS A 381 18.49 -3.17 17.62
C LYS A 381 18.58 -4.50 18.36
N VAL A 382 19.78 -5.04 18.47
CA VAL A 382 20.03 -6.32 19.14
C VAL A 382 21.08 -6.14 20.23
N ALA A 383 20.88 -6.79 21.36
CA ALA A 383 21.85 -6.91 22.44
C ALA A 383 21.97 -8.37 22.88
N ALA A 384 23.11 -8.74 23.43
CA ALA A 384 23.33 -10.08 23.98
C ALA A 384 24.00 -9.98 25.35
N VAL A 385 23.43 -10.71 26.30
CA VAL A 385 23.96 -10.91 27.65
C VAL A 385 24.13 -12.40 27.84
N GLN A 386 25.32 -12.83 28.23
CA GLN A 386 25.56 -14.19 28.69
C GLN A 386 25.51 -14.21 30.22
N PHE A 387 24.97 -15.28 30.81
CA PHE A 387 24.93 -15.40 32.27
C PHE A 387 25.33 -16.80 32.75
N THR A 388 25.91 -16.83 33.94
CA THR A 388 26.08 -18.03 34.76
C THR A 388 25.64 -17.74 36.20
N TYR A 389 26.57 -17.67 37.15
CA TYR A 389 26.39 -16.96 38.43
C TYR A 389 26.55 -15.44 38.25
N ASP A 390 27.40 -15.04 37.33
CA ASP A 390 27.66 -13.64 36.97
C ASP A 390 27.04 -13.33 35.60
N GLN A 391 26.76 -12.05 35.33
CA GLN A 391 26.28 -11.59 34.03
C GLN A 391 27.36 -10.85 33.27
N ARG A 392 27.47 -11.15 31.98
CA ARG A 392 28.37 -10.47 31.05
C ARG A 392 27.58 -9.94 29.87
N THR A 393 27.55 -8.62 29.73
CA THR A 393 27.10 -7.98 28.48
C THR A 393 28.12 -8.28 27.39
N GLU A 394 27.74 -9.08 26.40
CA GLU A 394 28.59 -9.35 25.24
C GLU A 394 28.60 -8.16 24.28
N PHE A 395 27.43 -7.55 24.09
CA PHE A 395 27.26 -6.25 23.44
C PHE A 395 25.89 -5.64 23.73
N SER A 396 25.83 -4.32 23.74
CA SER A 396 24.62 -3.50 23.96
C SER A 396 23.95 -3.11 22.64
N PHE A 397 22.74 -2.54 22.73
CA PHE A 397 21.94 -2.10 21.57
C PHE A 397 22.62 -1.06 20.66
N THR A 398 23.67 -0.40 21.13
CA THR A 398 24.38 0.69 20.43
C THR A 398 25.73 0.27 19.86
N ASP A 399 26.26 -0.89 20.25
CA ASP A 399 27.64 -1.27 19.94
C ASP A 399 27.81 -1.66 18.46
N TYR A 400 26.75 -2.23 17.87
CA TYR A 400 26.72 -2.63 16.47
C TYR A 400 25.44 -2.14 15.79
N ILE A 401 25.61 -1.29 14.78
CA ILE A 401 24.51 -0.68 14.00
C ILE A 401 24.28 -1.34 12.64
N THR A 402 24.96 -2.45 12.34
CA THR A 402 24.75 -3.19 11.08
C THR A 402 24.53 -4.67 11.36
N LYS A 403 23.64 -5.27 10.55
CA LYS A 403 23.30 -6.69 10.62
C LYS A 403 24.53 -7.59 10.62
N ASP A 404 25.47 -7.39 9.69
CA ASP A 404 26.66 -8.22 9.59
C ASP A 404 27.57 -8.16 10.82
N LYS A 405 27.71 -6.97 11.45
CA LYS A 405 28.51 -6.81 12.67
C LYS A 405 27.85 -7.50 13.85
N VAL A 406 26.52 -7.37 14.01
CA VAL A 406 25.77 -8.09 15.04
C VAL A 406 25.92 -9.60 14.87
N LEU A 407 25.72 -10.13 13.66
CA LEU A 407 25.83 -11.57 13.41
C LEU A 407 27.26 -12.10 13.62
N SER A 408 28.28 -11.30 13.29
CA SER A 408 29.67 -11.64 13.59
C SER A 408 29.93 -11.63 15.10
N ALA A 409 29.43 -10.64 15.83
CA ALA A 409 29.58 -10.55 17.28
C ALA A 409 28.95 -11.75 17.98
N ILE A 410 27.71 -12.12 17.61
CA ILE A 410 27.01 -13.29 18.17
C ILE A 410 27.84 -14.57 18.01
N ARG A 411 28.37 -14.84 16.80
CA ARG A 411 29.16 -16.06 16.54
C ARG A 411 30.47 -16.13 17.34
N ASN A 412 30.99 -14.98 17.75
CA ASN A 412 32.26 -14.85 18.46
C ASN A 412 32.10 -14.79 19.99
N ILE A 413 30.87 -14.88 20.52
CA ILE A 413 30.63 -15.00 21.96
C ILE A 413 31.35 -16.25 22.48
N ARG A 414 32.15 -16.07 23.54
CA ARG A 414 32.91 -17.15 24.17
C ARG A 414 32.09 -17.75 25.30
N TYR A 415 32.05 -19.08 25.35
CA TYR A 415 31.39 -19.84 26.41
C TYR A 415 32.02 -19.56 27.78
N MET A 416 31.21 -19.33 28.81
CA MET A 416 31.66 -19.02 30.18
C MET A 416 31.89 -20.27 31.04
N SER A 417 30.92 -21.19 31.10
CA SER A 417 30.82 -22.28 32.09
C SER A 417 30.61 -21.78 33.53
N GLY A 418 29.68 -22.38 34.26
CA GLY A 418 29.30 -21.98 35.62
C GLY A 418 27.92 -22.49 36.03
N GLY A 419 27.32 -21.91 37.07
CA GLY A 419 25.93 -22.19 37.44
C GLY A 419 24.91 -21.38 36.65
N THR A 420 23.64 -21.41 37.07
CA THR A 420 22.51 -20.83 36.34
C THR A 420 21.70 -19.92 37.28
N ALA A 421 21.98 -18.61 37.28
CA ALA A 421 21.27 -17.58 38.06
C ALA A 421 20.43 -16.68 37.13
N THR A 422 19.34 -17.24 36.62
CA THR A 422 18.48 -16.62 35.60
C THR A 422 17.73 -15.40 36.13
N GLY A 423 17.30 -15.40 37.40
CA GLY A 423 16.56 -14.30 38.00
C GLY A 423 17.38 -13.01 38.06
N ASP A 424 18.59 -13.09 38.59
CA ASP A 424 19.54 -11.99 38.64
C ASP A 424 19.95 -11.55 37.23
N ALA A 425 20.09 -12.51 36.30
CA ALA A 425 20.38 -12.23 34.91
C ALA A 425 19.27 -11.41 34.21
N ILE A 426 17.99 -11.71 34.46
CA ILE A 426 16.84 -10.92 33.98
C ILE A 426 16.87 -9.52 34.59
N SER A 427 17.13 -9.42 35.90
CA SER A 427 17.23 -8.14 36.61
C SER A 427 18.33 -7.24 36.06
N PHE A 428 19.52 -7.81 35.86
CA PHE A 428 20.68 -7.13 35.28
C PHE A 428 20.35 -6.61 33.87
N THR A 429 19.81 -7.47 33.01
CA THR A 429 19.49 -7.14 31.61
C THR A 429 18.42 -6.04 31.54
N THR A 430 17.39 -6.13 32.37
CA THR A 430 16.33 -5.11 32.47
C THR A 430 16.91 -3.74 32.83
N ARG A 431 17.82 -3.68 33.81
CA ARG A 431 18.39 -2.41 34.29
C ARG A 431 19.46 -1.85 33.37
N ASN A 432 20.43 -2.67 32.98
CA ASN A 432 21.65 -2.20 32.34
C ASN A 432 21.59 -2.20 30.81
N VAL A 433 20.77 -3.08 30.22
CA VAL A 433 20.67 -3.21 28.75
C VAL A 433 19.41 -2.51 28.24
N PHE A 434 18.25 -2.76 28.84
CA PHE A 434 17.00 -2.11 28.44
C PHE A 434 16.80 -0.73 29.06
N GLY A 435 17.33 -0.48 30.26
CA GLY A 435 17.22 0.81 30.93
C GLY A 435 17.59 2.02 30.06
N PRO A 436 18.73 2.00 29.34
CA PRO A 436 19.13 3.09 28.43
C PRO A 436 18.20 3.32 27.23
N VAL A 437 17.42 2.33 26.81
CA VAL A 437 16.53 2.40 25.62
C VAL A 437 15.04 2.39 25.97
N LYS A 438 14.71 2.48 27.27
CA LYS A 438 13.32 2.36 27.77
C LYS A 438 12.37 3.41 27.18
N ASP A 439 12.87 4.63 26.95
CA ASP A 439 12.10 5.77 26.42
C ASP A 439 12.23 5.89 24.89
N GLY A 440 12.85 4.90 24.25
CA GLY A 440 13.04 4.86 22.80
C GLY A 440 11.74 4.56 22.03
N PRO A 441 11.71 4.81 20.72
CA PRO A 441 10.52 4.57 19.89
C PRO A 441 10.27 3.08 19.59
N ASN A 442 11.26 2.21 19.86
CA ASN A 442 11.19 0.78 19.57
C ASN A 442 10.54 0.02 20.73
N LYS A 443 9.84 -1.07 20.39
CA LYS A 443 9.29 -1.99 21.40
C LYS A 443 10.37 -2.95 21.91
N ASN A 444 10.34 -3.28 23.20
CA ASN A 444 11.38 -4.04 23.87
C ASN A 444 10.97 -5.52 24.05
N PHE A 445 11.81 -6.44 23.58
CA PHE A 445 11.61 -7.88 23.67
C PHE A 445 12.85 -8.54 24.26
N LEU A 446 12.66 -9.36 25.29
CA LEU A 446 13.72 -10.16 25.90
C LEU A 446 13.48 -11.64 25.58
N ILE A 447 14.47 -12.32 25.02
CA ILE A 447 14.44 -13.76 24.79
C ILE A 447 15.42 -14.40 25.78
N VAL A 448 14.88 -15.13 26.76
CA VAL A 448 15.65 -15.90 27.75
C VAL A 448 15.85 -17.31 27.22
N LEU A 449 17.12 -17.74 27.15
CA LEU A 449 17.53 -19.08 26.71
C LEU A 449 18.18 -19.79 27.88
N THR A 450 17.66 -20.93 28.31
CA THR A 450 18.24 -21.73 29.41
C THR A 450 18.01 -23.23 29.21
N ASP A 451 18.91 -24.07 29.74
CA ASP A 451 18.82 -25.53 29.64
C ASP A 451 18.52 -26.24 30.98
N GLY A 452 18.36 -25.47 32.07
CA GLY A 452 18.27 -26.01 33.42
C GLY A 452 17.48 -25.14 34.38
N GLN A 453 17.36 -25.63 35.62
CA GLN A 453 16.70 -24.92 36.71
C GLN A 453 17.56 -23.77 37.23
N SER A 454 16.93 -22.63 37.52
CA SER A 454 17.62 -21.50 38.14
C SER A 454 17.93 -21.75 39.61
N TYR A 455 19.07 -21.28 40.10
CA TYR A 455 19.41 -21.30 41.53
C TYR A 455 18.72 -20.19 42.36
N ASP A 456 18.07 -19.24 41.69
CA ASP A 456 17.41 -18.07 42.27
C ASP A 456 15.96 -17.91 41.79
N ASP A 457 15.20 -17.01 42.43
CA ASP A 457 13.81 -16.76 42.04
C ASP A 457 13.74 -15.99 40.71
N VAL A 458 13.02 -16.56 39.74
CA VAL A 458 12.83 -15.97 38.41
C VAL A 458 11.58 -15.10 38.30
N ARG A 459 10.58 -15.31 39.17
CA ARG A 459 9.25 -14.69 39.09
C ARG A 459 9.30 -13.19 39.34
N GLY A 460 9.94 -12.76 40.43
CA GLY A 460 10.07 -11.35 40.77
C GLY A 460 10.79 -10.55 39.68
N PRO A 461 11.98 -10.98 39.24
CA PRO A 461 12.71 -10.35 38.14
C PRO A 461 11.93 -10.30 36.82
N ALA A 462 11.28 -11.40 36.43
CA ALA A 462 10.48 -11.45 35.21
C ALA A 462 9.29 -10.47 35.26
N ALA A 463 8.55 -10.46 36.38
CA ALA A 463 7.46 -9.51 36.57
C ALA A 463 7.93 -8.05 36.52
N ALA A 464 9.11 -7.76 37.07
CA ALA A 464 9.71 -6.43 37.00
C ALA A 464 10.10 -6.03 35.56
N ALA A 465 10.67 -6.95 34.78
CA ALA A 465 10.96 -6.75 33.35
C ALA A 465 9.68 -6.44 32.56
N GLN A 466 8.62 -7.22 32.78
CA GLN A 466 7.31 -7.02 32.15
C GLN A 466 6.70 -5.67 32.52
N LYS A 467 6.78 -5.27 33.80
CA LYS A 467 6.33 -3.95 34.26
C LYS A 467 7.14 -2.80 33.65
N ALA A 468 8.39 -3.03 33.26
CA ALA A 468 9.22 -2.08 32.53
C ALA A 468 8.89 -2.00 31.02
N GLY A 469 7.84 -2.69 30.57
CA GLY A 469 7.40 -2.67 29.17
C GLY A 469 8.22 -3.59 28.26
N ILE A 470 8.88 -4.60 28.84
CA ILE A 470 9.64 -5.61 28.10
C ILE A 470 8.78 -6.87 27.98
N THR A 471 8.47 -7.29 26.75
CA THR A 471 7.82 -8.59 26.52
C THR A 471 8.88 -9.70 26.61
N VAL A 472 8.67 -10.68 27.49
CA VAL A 472 9.60 -11.76 27.77
C VAL A 472 9.16 -13.05 27.08
N PHE A 473 10.03 -13.58 26.24
CA PHE A 473 9.96 -14.91 25.64
C PHE A 473 10.94 -15.82 26.38
N SER A 474 10.50 -17.02 26.75
CA SER A 474 11.32 -17.99 27.47
C SER A 474 11.48 -19.26 26.64
N VAL A 475 12.72 -19.62 26.35
CA VAL A 475 13.11 -20.75 25.52
C VAL A 475 13.92 -21.71 26.37
N GLY A 476 13.31 -22.84 26.69
CA GLY A 476 13.95 -23.92 27.43
C GLY A 476 14.44 -25.03 26.53
N VAL A 477 15.56 -25.63 26.90
CA VAL A 477 16.13 -26.79 26.23
C VAL A 477 16.39 -27.91 27.24
N ALA A 478 16.36 -29.16 26.78
CA ALA A 478 16.75 -30.34 27.55
C ALA A 478 15.98 -30.48 28.88
N TRP A 479 16.58 -30.08 29.99
CA TRP A 479 16.07 -30.30 31.35
C TRP A 479 15.47 -29.03 31.97
N ALA A 480 15.33 -27.94 31.20
CA ALA A 480 14.71 -26.70 31.65
C ALA A 480 13.29 -26.94 32.20
N PRO A 481 13.00 -26.57 33.47
CA PRO A 481 11.67 -26.77 34.05
C PRO A 481 10.61 -25.92 33.33
N LEU A 482 9.58 -26.57 32.78
CA LEU A 482 8.56 -25.87 32.01
C LEU A 482 7.80 -24.81 32.83
N ASP A 483 7.58 -25.05 34.11
CA ASP A 483 6.91 -24.11 35.00
C ASP A 483 7.75 -22.83 35.22
N ASP A 484 9.07 -22.97 35.40
CA ASP A 484 9.98 -21.81 35.51
C ASP A 484 9.97 -20.99 34.22
N LEU A 485 9.95 -21.64 33.05
CA LEU A 485 9.84 -20.96 31.76
C LEU A 485 8.51 -20.20 31.62
N LYS A 486 7.40 -20.76 32.14
CA LYS A 486 6.09 -20.11 32.15
C LYS A 486 6.03 -18.94 33.14
N ASP A 487 6.74 -19.06 34.25
CA ASP A 487 6.86 -18.02 35.26
C ASP A 487 7.68 -16.81 34.79
N MET A 488 8.64 -17.04 33.89
CA MET A 488 9.42 -15.97 33.26
C MET A 488 8.69 -15.27 32.10
N ALA A 489 7.94 -16.06 31.32
CA ALA A 489 7.31 -15.59 30.09
C ALA A 489 6.19 -14.55 30.32
N SER A 490 6.00 -13.66 29.34
CA SER A 490 4.87 -12.72 29.31
C SER A 490 3.55 -13.39 28.95
N GLU A 491 2.44 -12.73 29.29
CA GLU A 491 1.11 -13.19 28.87
C GLU A 491 0.85 -12.94 27.37
N PRO A 492 0.19 -13.88 26.64
CA PRO A 492 -0.26 -15.19 27.09
C PRO A 492 0.91 -16.18 27.19
N ARG A 493 1.11 -16.79 28.37
CA ARG A 493 2.28 -17.65 28.67
C ARG A 493 2.51 -18.75 27.64
N GLU A 494 1.45 -19.45 27.24
CA GLU A 494 1.52 -20.56 26.27
C GLU A 494 2.06 -20.15 24.89
N SER A 495 2.07 -18.86 24.57
CA SER A 495 2.58 -18.33 23.31
C SER A 495 3.94 -17.64 23.42
N HIS A 496 4.46 -17.53 24.64
CA HIS A 496 5.74 -16.91 24.98
C HIS A 496 6.73 -17.92 25.57
N THR A 497 6.27 -19.12 25.92
CA THR A 497 7.09 -20.23 26.38
C THR A 497 7.33 -21.24 25.27
N PHE A 498 8.60 -21.56 25.02
CA PHE A 498 9.05 -22.52 24.02
C PHE A 498 9.94 -23.56 24.70
N PHE A 499 9.80 -24.83 24.32
CA PHE A 499 10.56 -25.92 24.92
C PHE A 499 10.91 -27.00 23.90
N THR A 500 12.17 -27.43 23.90
CA THR A 500 12.65 -28.58 23.10
C THR A 500 13.46 -29.50 23.98
N ARG A 501 13.38 -30.81 23.72
CA ARG A 501 14.17 -31.81 24.45
C ARG A 501 15.64 -31.82 24.05
N GLU A 502 15.95 -31.35 22.84
CA GLU A 502 17.31 -31.36 22.30
C GLU A 502 17.66 -29.99 21.72
N PHE A 503 18.95 -29.61 21.82
CA PHE A 503 19.46 -28.33 21.29
C PHE A 503 19.28 -28.20 19.77
N THR A 504 19.32 -29.31 19.04
CA THR A 504 19.02 -29.36 17.60
C THR A 504 17.61 -28.88 17.26
N GLY A 505 16.66 -29.00 18.19
CA GLY A 505 15.28 -28.52 18.00
C GLY A 505 15.11 -27.01 18.06
N LEU A 506 16.11 -26.26 18.54
CA LEU A 506 16.06 -24.79 18.63
C LEU A 506 15.81 -24.14 17.26
N GLU A 507 16.42 -24.67 16.20
CA GLU A 507 16.31 -24.12 14.84
C GLU A 507 14.85 -24.02 14.38
N GLN A 508 14.03 -25.02 14.72
CA GLN A 508 12.63 -25.12 14.32
C GLN A 508 11.73 -24.09 15.03
N MET A 509 12.19 -23.50 16.14
CA MET A 509 11.41 -22.53 16.94
C MET A 509 11.58 -21.10 16.48
N ALA A 510 12.66 -20.77 15.78
CA ALA A 510 12.95 -19.39 15.38
C ALA A 510 11.77 -18.75 14.62
N PRO A 511 11.13 -19.41 13.62
CA PRO A 511 9.97 -18.85 12.95
C PRO A 511 8.80 -18.53 13.88
N ASP A 512 8.57 -19.34 14.91
CA ASP A 512 7.44 -19.18 15.82
C ASP A 512 7.67 -18.03 16.78
N ILE A 513 8.90 -17.87 17.27
CA ILE A 513 9.30 -16.75 18.12
C ILE A 513 9.24 -15.44 17.34
N ILE A 514 9.73 -15.41 16.09
CA ILE A 514 9.63 -14.23 15.22
C ILE A 514 8.15 -13.84 15.01
N ARG A 515 7.28 -14.82 14.74
CA ARG A 515 5.84 -14.59 14.61
C ARG A 515 5.21 -14.09 15.92
N GLY A 516 5.64 -14.61 17.06
CA GLY A 516 5.23 -14.15 18.39
C GLY A 516 5.60 -12.68 18.63
N ILE A 517 6.86 -12.32 18.41
CA ILE A 517 7.35 -10.93 18.52
C ILE A 517 6.52 -9.99 17.64
N CYS A 518 6.28 -10.39 16.39
CA CYS A 518 5.50 -9.58 15.45
C CYS A 518 4.03 -9.45 15.83
N ARG A 519 3.41 -10.49 16.39
CA ARG A 519 2.04 -10.42 16.93
C ARG A 519 1.99 -9.43 18.10
N ASP A 520 2.89 -9.57 19.07
CA ASP A 520 2.91 -8.76 20.27
C ASP A 520 3.25 -7.29 20.00
N PHE A 521 4.09 -7.04 18.99
CA PHE A 521 4.30 -5.69 18.45
C PHE A 521 2.99 -5.03 18.02
N LEU A 522 2.11 -5.77 17.34
CA LEU A 522 0.81 -5.28 16.86
C LEU A 522 -0.22 -5.13 17.99
N ASP A 523 -0.22 -6.03 18.96
CA ASP A 523 -1.19 -6.06 20.07
C ASP A 523 -0.84 -5.07 21.20
N SER A 524 0.43 -4.65 21.29
CA SER A 524 0.85 -3.67 22.29
C SER A 524 0.05 -2.36 22.11
N LYS A 525 -0.81 -2.05 23.08
CA LYS A 525 -1.47 -0.74 23.16
C LYS A 525 -0.35 0.31 23.24
N GLN A 526 -0.19 1.08 22.16
CA GLN A 526 0.56 2.34 22.18
C GLN A 526 -0.28 3.41 22.83
#